data_AF-A0A2X2IXE6-F1
#
_entry.id   AF-A0A2X2IXE6-F1
#
_cell.length_a   1.000
_cell.length_b   1.000
_cell.length_c   1.000
_cell.angle_alpha   90.00
_cell.angle_beta   90.00
_cell.angle_gamma   90.00
#
_symmetry.space_group_name_H-M   'P 1'
#
loop_
_entity.id
_entity.type
_entity.pdbx_description
1 polymer ?
#
loop_
_entity_poly.entity_id
_entity_poly.type
_entity_poly.pdbx_seq_one_letter_code
_entity_poly.pdbx_strand_id
1 'polypeptide(L)'
;MDRSKLYNAEAQYNFSDLVKFMQVIAGVNWRLYNLNSKNTLFPDKDKPIHVKEYSAYLQLAKKVLDDRLNIATSFRYDKNTLFAQPKLTSRASLVFDLFHQNYLRLSYQNAYSFPSNIQALQNTLNGYNSYSSGGSSLLLIDNYQFDRYPPYTLESVQKFQQSNDPTVLQKFKFDDIKPQSVNAFELGYAAMLGKRVMIDVLGYFSTWKNFIGYANVANTPGSNDYNAFKDHATYVQYNIAFNGGETVNTYGYAASLSLDLGRNFVTKANYYSDYLKNKNNSQINNFNTPHYHFNFEFANSGFGKKQVWSFSTSLRYKPGYYYVVSGGLAAGQVPSSAVIDAQVSYKFVKARSGIRIGGTNITNKYYSTGIANPRIGAVYYVTYAYNIF
;
A
#
# COMPACT_ATOMS: atom_id res chain seq x y z
N MET A 1 9.83 9.00 26.25
CA MET A 1 9.57 7.65 25.71
C MET A 1 8.09 7.54 25.42
N ASP A 2 7.74 7.15 24.20
CA ASP A 2 6.37 6.94 23.77
C ASP A 2 5.74 5.74 24.51
N ARG A 3 4.51 5.90 24.98
CA ARG A 3 3.69 4.91 25.71
C ARG A 3 2.36 4.65 25.01
N SER A 4 2.30 4.91 23.71
CA SER A 4 1.10 4.71 22.90
C SER A 4 0.67 3.24 22.89
N LYS A 5 -0.65 3.00 22.83
CA LYS A 5 -1.25 1.65 22.84
C LYS A 5 -2.32 1.52 21.77
N LEU A 6 -2.49 0.30 21.29
CA LEU A 6 -3.56 -0.09 20.38
C LEU A 6 -4.44 -1.15 21.06
N TYR A 7 -5.74 -0.92 21.09
CA TYR A 7 -6.75 -1.89 21.48
C TYR A 7 -7.64 -2.18 20.27
N ASN A 8 -7.96 -3.46 20.05
CA ASN A 8 -8.79 -3.90 18.93
C ASN A 8 -9.70 -5.03 19.37
N ALA A 9 -10.97 -4.96 18.99
CA ALA A 9 -11.94 -6.03 19.16
C ALA A 9 -12.69 -6.23 17.84
N GLU A 10 -12.92 -7.49 17.46
CA GLU A 10 -13.65 -7.83 16.24
C GLU A 10 -14.60 -8.99 16.47
N ALA A 11 -15.69 -8.99 15.73
CA ALA A 11 -16.65 -10.09 15.71
C ALA A 11 -17.15 -10.28 14.27
N GLN A 12 -17.27 -11.53 13.85
CA GLN A 12 -17.83 -11.92 12.56
C GLN A 12 -18.73 -13.12 12.75
N TYR A 13 -19.84 -13.15 12.04
CA TYR A 13 -20.72 -14.31 11.99
C TYR A 13 -21.10 -14.67 10.55
N ASN A 14 -21.12 -15.96 10.26
CA ASN A 14 -21.58 -16.50 9.00
C ASN A 14 -23.03 -16.98 9.14
N PHE A 15 -23.96 -16.24 8.55
CA PHE A 15 -25.39 -16.52 8.58
C PHE A 15 -25.82 -17.52 7.50
N SER A 16 -24.90 -18.14 6.76
CA SER A 16 -25.24 -19.09 5.69
C SER A 16 -26.08 -20.29 6.17
N ASP A 17 -26.03 -20.61 7.46
CA ASP A 17 -26.91 -21.64 8.05
C ASP A 17 -28.33 -21.16 8.36
N LEU A 18 -28.54 -19.84 8.51
CA LEU A 18 -29.84 -19.23 8.78
C LEU A 18 -30.50 -18.74 7.48
N VAL A 19 -29.69 -18.23 6.55
CA VAL A 19 -30.11 -17.74 5.23
C VAL A 19 -29.69 -18.78 4.19
N LYS A 20 -30.60 -19.70 3.84
CA LYS A 20 -30.26 -20.83 2.94
C LYS A 20 -30.16 -20.46 1.46
N PHE A 21 -30.76 -19.34 1.04
CA PHE A 21 -30.84 -18.97 -0.38
C PHE A 21 -29.66 -18.10 -0.87
N MET A 22 -28.82 -17.60 0.04
CA MET A 22 -27.60 -16.86 -0.26
C MET A 22 -26.62 -16.94 0.91
N GLN A 23 -25.33 -16.82 0.64
CA GLN A 23 -24.32 -16.69 1.68
C GLN A 23 -24.35 -15.27 2.23
N VAL A 24 -24.43 -15.16 3.56
CA VAL A 24 -24.45 -13.89 4.26
C VAL A 24 -23.42 -13.92 5.36
N ILE A 25 -22.49 -12.97 5.34
CA ILE A 25 -21.50 -12.77 6.39
C ILE A 25 -21.62 -11.33 6.86
N ALA A 26 -21.71 -11.10 8.17
CA ALA A 26 -21.63 -9.77 8.72
C ALA A 26 -20.66 -9.72 9.89
N GLY A 27 -20.11 -8.55 10.14
CA GLY A 27 -19.19 -8.36 11.25
C GLY A 27 -19.01 -6.91 11.63
N VAL A 28 -18.41 -6.72 12.79
CA VAL A 28 -18.08 -5.43 13.37
C VAL A 28 -16.64 -5.42 13.83
N ASN A 29 -16.01 -4.25 13.81
CA ASN A 29 -14.68 -4.04 14.37
C ASN A 29 -14.68 -2.72 15.16
N TRP A 30 -14.01 -2.74 16.29
CA TRP A 30 -13.72 -1.57 17.09
C TRP A 30 -12.23 -1.48 17.36
N ARG A 31 -11.68 -0.28 17.22
CA ARG A 31 -10.27 0.01 17.48
C ARG A 31 -10.13 1.30 18.29
N LEU A 32 -9.14 1.33 19.18
CA LEU A 32 -8.72 2.51 19.92
C LEU A 32 -7.21 2.65 19.85
N TYR A 33 -6.74 3.74 19.26
CA TYR A 33 -5.39 4.24 19.41
C TYR A 33 -5.34 5.21 20.59
N ASN A 34 -4.59 4.85 21.61
CA ASN A 34 -4.25 5.73 22.73
C ASN A 34 -2.85 6.30 22.46
N LEU A 35 -2.77 7.50 21.93
CA LEU A 35 -1.52 8.17 21.55
C LEU A 35 -0.95 8.91 22.76
N ASN A 36 0.22 8.48 23.24
CA ASN A 36 0.86 8.98 24.47
C ASN A 36 2.38 9.13 24.28
N SER A 37 2.78 10.08 23.44
CA SER A 37 4.17 10.42 23.15
C SER A 37 4.76 11.48 24.08
N LYS A 38 3.95 12.20 24.87
CA LYS A 38 4.39 13.34 25.70
C LYS A 38 5.02 14.46 24.88
N ASN A 39 4.33 14.86 23.80
CA ASN A 39 4.74 15.96 22.92
C ASN A 39 6.03 15.72 22.12
N THR A 40 6.50 14.46 22.02
CA THR A 40 7.66 14.13 21.17
C THR A 40 7.24 13.75 19.75
N LEU A 41 6.01 13.26 19.57
CA LEU A 41 5.50 12.79 18.27
C LEU A 41 4.13 13.38 17.92
N PHE A 42 3.25 13.53 18.89
CA PHE A 42 1.89 14.06 18.76
C PHE A 42 1.71 15.30 19.65
N PRO A 43 0.70 16.17 19.45
CA PRO A 43 0.42 17.30 20.33
C PRO A 43 -0.27 16.85 21.64
N ASP A 44 0.33 15.89 22.36
CA ASP A 44 -0.24 15.21 23.52
C ASP A 44 0.48 15.57 24.83
N LYS A 45 0.86 16.85 24.97
CA LYS A 45 1.63 17.37 26.12
C LYS A 45 0.94 17.09 27.45
N ASP A 46 -0.33 17.45 27.55
CA ASP A 46 -1.07 17.42 28.82
C ASP A 46 -1.77 16.07 29.03
N LYS A 47 -2.32 15.50 27.96
CA LYS A 47 -3.08 14.23 28.01
C LYS A 47 -2.92 13.43 26.72
N PRO A 48 -3.04 12.09 26.80
CA PRO A 48 -3.09 11.24 25.62
C PRO A 48 -4.24 11.59 24.68
N ILE A 49 -4.03 11.39 23.38
CA ILE A 49 -5.07 11.55 22.34
C ILE A 49 -5.68 10.18 22.05
N HIS A 50 -7.01 10.09 22.15
CA HIS A 50 -7.75 8.87 21.86
C HIS A 50 -8.41 8.94 20.48
N VAL A 51 -7.94 8.11 19.55
CA VAL A 51 -8.55 7.97 18.21
C VAL A 51 -9.29 6.63 18.17
N LYS A 52 -10.61 6.68 18.00
CA LYS A 52 -11.45 5.48 17.92
C LYS A 52 -11.88 5.24 16.48
N GLU A 53 -11.92 3.98 16.10
CA GLU A 53 -12.48 3.53 14.83
C GLU A 53 -13.58 2.51 15.09
N TYR A 54 -14.68 2.65 14.36
CA TYR A 54 -15.81 1.76 14.39
C TYR A 54 -16.12 1.33 12.98
N SER A 55 -16.30 0.03 12.79
CA SER A 55 -16.58 -0.55 11.49
C SER A 55 -17.71 -1.56 11.58
N ALA A 56 -18.57 -1.59 10.57
CA ALA A 56 -19.52 -2.66 10.34
C ALA A 56 -19.49 -3.05 8.86
N TYR A 57 -19.62 -4.33 8.57
CA TYR A 57 -19.67 -4.80 7.18
C TYR A 57 -20.68 -5.93 7.00
N LEU A 58 -21.13 -6.04 5.76
CA LEU A 58 -22.05 -7.06 5.26
C LEU A 58 -21.51 -7.56 3.93
N GLN A 59 -21.46 -8.88 3.75
CA GLN A 59 -21.13 -9.55 2.50
C GLN A 59 -22.26 -10.48 2.12
N LEU A 60 -22.66 -10.43 0.86
CA LEU A 60 -23.73 -11.22 0.28
C LEU A 60 -23.17 -11.92 -0.96
N ALA A 61 -23.31 -13.24 -1.05
CA ALA A 61 -22.91 -13.97 -2.25
C ALA A 61 -23.96 -15.02 -2.62
N LYS A 62 -24.22 -15.16 -3.92
CA LYS A 62 -25.20 -16.11 -4.44
C LYS A 62 -24.74 -16.67 -5.77
N LYS A 63 -24.85 -17.99 -5.90
CA LYS A 63 -24.74 -18.68 -7.19
C LYS A 63 -26.12 -18.74 -7.87
N VAL A 64 -26.14 -18.45 -9.16
CA VAL A 64 -27.33 -18.45 -10.02
C VAL A 64 -26.98 -19.08 -11.38
N LEU A 65 -27.98 -19.30 -12.24
CA LEU A 65 -27.81 -19.96 -13.55
C LEU A 65 -27.17 -21.35 -13.41
N ASP A 66 -27.79 -22.24 -12.64
CA ASP A 66 -27.29 -23.59 -12.36
C ASP A 66 -25.83 -23.59 -11.88
N ASP A 67 -25.55 -22.73 -10.90
CA ASP A 67 -24.24 -22.49 -10.30
C ASP A 67 -23.14 -21.92 -11.21
N ARG A 68 -23.48 -21.54 -12.44
CA ARG A 68 -22.52 -20.99 -13.41
C ARG A 68 -22.17 -19.53 -13.17
N LEU A 69 -23.03 -18.76 -12.51
CA LEU A 69 -22.77 -17.35 -12.22
C LEU A 69 -22.75 -17.12 -10.71
N ASN A 70 -21.59 -16.75 -10.16
CA ASN A 70 -21.47 -16.28 -8.78
C ASN A 70 -21.51 -14.75 -8.75
N ILE A 71 -22.48 -14.21 -8.01
CA ILE A 71 -22.64 -12.78 -7.77
C ILE A 71 -22.31 -12.53 -6.32
N ALA A 72 -21.35 -11.65 -6.05
CA ALA A 72 -21.00 -11.24 -4.69
C ALA A 72 -21.02 -9.72 -4.57
N THR A 73 -21.57 -9.23 -3.47
CA THR A 73 -21.56 -7.83 -3.10
C THR A 73 -21.12 -7.69 -1.65
N SER A 74 -20.44 -6.59 -1.33
CA SER A 74 -20.14 -6.26 0.05
C SER A 74 -20.26 -4.78 0.30
N PHE A 75 -20.60 -4.43 1.52
CA PHE A 75 -20.71 -3.06 2.00
C PHE A 75 -19.98 -2.96 3.33
N ARG A 76 -19.26 -1.86 3.54
CA ARG A 76 -18.60 -1.58 4.82
C ARG A 76 -18.76 -0.11 5.17
N TYR A 77 -19.19 0.13 6.39
CA TYR A 77 -19.29 1.44 7.00
C TYR A 77 -18.19 1.59 8.03
N ASP A 78 -17.45 2.70 7.98
CA ASP A 78 -16.36 2.98 8.89
C ASP A 78 -16.42 4.43 9.39
N LYS A 79 -16.18 4.61 10.69
CA LYS A 79 -16.13 5.92 11.34
C LYS A 79 -14.87 6.01 12.18
N ASN A 80 -13.99 6.95 11.82
CA ASN A 80 -12.86 7.36 12.63
C ASN A 80 -13.19 8.70 13.34
N THR A 81 -12.81 8.84 14.61
CA THR A 81 -13.16 10.02 15.43
C THR A 81 -12.45 11.31 15.02
N LEU A 82 -11.33 11.24 14.30
CA LEU A 82 -10.64 12.44 13.80
C LEU A 82 -11.36 13.10 12.62
N PHE A 83 -12.20 12.36 11.89
CA PHE A 83 -12.84 12.85 10.67
C PHE A 83 -14.33 12.96 10.87
N ALA A 84 -14.94 14.11 10.57
CA ALA A 84 -16.38 14.35 10.79
C ALA A 84 -17.27 13.33 10.05
N GLN A 85 -16.96 13.05 8.79
CA GLN A 85 -17.78 12.20 7.94
C GLN A 85 -17.35 10.73 8.02
N PRO A 86 -18.28 9.78 8.20
CA PRO A 86 -17.99 8.36 8.03
C PRO A 86 -17.71 8.02 6.56
N LYS A 87 -17.22 6.81 6.31
CA LYS A 87 -16.93 6.28 4.99
C LYS A 87 -17.73 5.02 4.73
N LEU A 88 -18.38 4.97 3.57
CA LEU A 88 -19.07 3.80 3.06
C LEU A 88 -18.30 3.27 1.85
N THR A 89 -17.96 1.99 1.87
CA THR A 89 -17.42 1.25 0.74
C THR A 89 -18.38 0.17 0.29
N SER A 90 -18.29 -0.12 -1.00
CA SER A 90 -19.06 -1.11 -1.69
C SER A 90 -18.14 -1.85 -2.66
N ARG A 91 -18.40 -3.15 -2.83
CA ARG A 91 -17.78 -3.97 -3.85
C ARG A 91 -18.85 -4.82 -4.49
N ALA A 92 -18.76 -4.99 -5.79
CA ALA A 92 -19.55 -5.93 -6.56
C ALA A 92 -18.61 -6.76 -7.42
N SER A 93 -18.83 -8.07 -7.48
CA SER A 93 -18.07 -8.97 -8.33
C SER A 93 -18.95 -10.05 -8.94
N LEU A 94 -18.65 -10.37 -10.19
CA LEU A 94 -19.28 -11.42 -10.97
C LEU A 94 -18.19 -12.41 -11.38
N VAL A 95 -18.46 -13.70 -11.19
CA VAL A 95 -17.63 -14.79 -11.71
C VAL A 95 -18.54 -15.71 -12.52
N PHE A 96 -18.32 -15.74 -13.83
CA PHE A 96 -19.12 -16.52 -14.76
C PHE A 96 -18.33 -17.68 -15.35
N ASP A 97 -18.81 -18.89 -15.13
CA ASP A 97 -18.34 -20.13 -15.75
C ASP A 97 -18.88 -20.23 -17.19
N LEU A 98 -18.09 -19.74 -18.14
CA LEU A 98 -18.42 -19.68 -19.58
C LEU A 98 -18.51 -21.07 -20.19
N PHE A 99 -17.56 -21.94 -19.86
CA PHE A 99 -17.43 -23.33 -20.27
C PHE A 99 -16.66 -24.06 -19.18
N HIS A 100 -16.80 -25.38 -19.08
CA HIS A 100 -16.12 -26.17 -18.04
C HIS A 100 -14.67 -25.71 -17.79
N GLN A 101 -14.41 -25.17 -16.60
CA GLN A 101 -13.12 -24.64 -16.15
C GLN A 101 -12.62 -23.36 -16.87
N ASN A 102 -13.53 -22.51 -17.37
CA ASN A 102 -13.23 -21.21 -17.98
C ASN A 102 -14.10 -20.13 -17.32
N TYR A 103 -13.45 -19.18 -16.65
CA TYR A 103 -14.09 -18.20 -15.79
C TYR A 103 -13.83 -16.78 -16.31
N LEU A 104 -14.89 -16.06 -16.63
CA LEU A 104 -14.86 -14.62 -16.80
C LEU A 104 -15.15 -13.94 -15.45
N ARG A 105 -14.33 -12.96 -15.08
CA ARG A 105 -14.41 -12.25 -13.80
C ARG A 105 -14.52 -10.76 -14.04
N LEU A 106 -15.52 -10.13 -13.44
CA LEU A 106 -15.68 -8.68 -13.42
C LEU A 106 -15.74 -8.24 -11.96
N SER A 107 -15.05 -7.16 -11.60
CA SER A 107 -15.20 -6.55 -10.30
C SER A 107 -15.22 -5.03 -10.38
N TYR A 108 -16.00 -4.43 -9.49
CA TYR A 108 -15.96 -3.01 -9.18
C TYR A 108 -15.87 -2.86 -7.67
N GLN A 109 -15.04 -1.93 -7.20
CA GLN A 109 -15.01 -1.56 -5.79
C GLN A 109 -14.65 -0.09 -5.62
N ASN A 110 -15.24 0.54 -4.60
CA ASN A 110 -14.70 1.76 -4.04
C ASN A 110 -14.01 1.45 -2.72
N ALA A 111 -12.82 1.99 -2.52
CA ALA A 111 -12.07 1.87 -1.28
C ALA A 111 -11.61 3.25 -0.82
N TYR A 112 -11.23 3.34 0.45
CA TYR A 112 -10.64 4.55 1.00
C TYR A 112 -9.55 4.17 2.00
N SER A 113 -8.72 5.15 2.36
CA SER A 113 -7.77 5.05 3.46
C SER A 113 -7.88 6.31 4.31
N PHE A 114 -8.24 6.17 5.59
CA PHE A 114 -8.09 7.28 6.55
C PHE A 114 -6.60 7.65 6.62
N PRO A 115 -6.25 8.95 6.69
CA PRO A 115 -4.90 9.36 7.02
C PRO A 115 -4.45 8.66 8.30
N SER A 116 -3.20 8.20 8.33
CA SER A 116 -2.63 7.61 9.54
C SER A 116 -2.60 8.64 10.68
N ASN A 117 -2.48 8.18 11.93
CA ASN A 117 -2.32 9.10 13.07
C ASN A 117 -1.10 10.03 12.89
N ILE A 118 -0.06 9.59 12.17
CA ILE A 118 1.09 10.44 11.81
C ILE A 118 0.67 11.50 10.78
N GLN A 119 0.04 11.09 9.67
CA GLN A 119 -0.43 12.02 8.65
C GLN A 119 -1.46 13.02 9.17
N ALA A 120 -2.22 12.68 10.22
CA ALA A 120 -3.21 13.56 10.82
C ALA A 120 -2.63 14.43 11.96
N LEU A 121 -1.82 13.85 12.86
CA LEU A 121 -1.50 14.45 14.16
C LEU A 121 0.00 14.58 14.46
N GLN A 122 0.90 14.26 13.53
CA GLN A 122 2.34 14.39 13.81
C GLN A 122 2.69 15.83 14.19
N ASN A 123 3.45 16.01 15.27
CA ASN A 123 3.99 17.28 15.72
C ASN A 123 5.42 17.03 16.24
N THR A 124 6.34 16.74 15.33
CA THR A 124 7.71 16.32 15.68
C THR A 124 8.70 17.41 15.32
N LEU A 125 9.45 17.90 16.31
CA LEU A 125 10.57 18.81 16.06
C LEU A 125 11.66 18.08 15.26
N ASN A 126 12.00 18.60 14.09
CA ASN A 126 12.98 18.00 13.16
C ASN A 126 14.13 18.96 12.79
N GLY A 127 14.28 20.04 13.55
CA GLY A 127 15.31 21.05 13.37
C GLY A 127 15.05 22.25 14.27
N TYR A 128 15.88 23.29 14.15
CA TYR A 128 15.60 24.57 14.82
C TYR A 128 14.32 25.18 14.22
N ASN A 129 13.32 25.47 15.05
CA ASN A 129 12.02 26.00 14.64
C ASN A 129 11.40 25.28 13.41
N SER A 130 11.61 23.96 13.31
CA SER A 130 11.17 23.17 12.17
C SER A 130 10.47 21.91 12.65
N TYR A 131 9.31 21.62 12.07
CA TYR A 131 8.47 20.49 12.47
C TYR A 131 8.05 19.63 11.26
N SER A 132 8.08 18.31 11.45
CA SER A 132 7.27 17.38 10.66
C SER A 132 5.85 17.38 11.22
N SER A 133 4.88 17.61 10.35
CA SER A 133 3.52 17.94 10.75
C SER A 133 2.47 17.08 10.06
N GLY A 134 1.46 16.67 10.82
CA GLY A 134 0.20 16.18 10.29
C GLY A 134 -0.62 17.30 9.63
N GLY A 135 -1.76 16.92 9.03
CA GLY A 135 -2.64 17.83 8.30
C GLY A 135 -4.01 18.06 8.92
N SER A 136 -4.28 17.54 10.13
CA SER A 136 -5.62 17.72 10.74
C SER A 136 -5.84 19.14 11.23
N SER A 137 -7.08 19.61 11.19
CA SER A 137 -7.45 20.91 11.76
C SER A 137 -7.13 21.04 13.24
N LEU A 138 -7.20 19.94 14.02
CA LEU A 138 -6.77 19.91 15.42
C LEU A 138 -5.32 20.38 15.58
N LEU A 139 -4.46 20.08 14.61
CA LEU A 139 -3.08 20.52 14.64
C LEU A 139 -2.92 21.91 14.01
N LEU A 140 -3.42 22.11 12.79
CA LEU A 140 -3.18 23.33 12.02
C LEU A 140 -3.84 24.56 12.64
N ILE A 141 -5.03 24.40 13.22
CA ILE A 141 -5.79 25.48 13.84
C ILE A 141 -5.49 25.52 15.35
N ASP A 142 -5.80 24.45 16.09
CA ASP A 142 -5.77 24.54 17.56
C ASP A 142 -4.34 24.64 18.12
N ASN A 143 -3.35 24.02 17.47
CA ASN A 143 -1.96 24.01 17.94
C ASN A 143 -1.08 25.07 17.23
N TYR A 144 -1.20 25.24 15.91
CA TYR A 144 -0.37 26.20 15.17
C TYR A 144 -1.04 27.54 14.86
N GLN A 145 -2.35 27.66 15.08
CA GLN A 145 -3.10 28.90 14.94
C GLN A 145 -3.03 29.50 13.54
N PHE A 146 -3.05 28.65 12.50
CA PHE A 146 -2.98 29.08 11.11
C PHE A 146 -4.18 29.93 10.66
N ASP A 147 -5.27 29.92 11.41
CA ASP A 147 -6.42 30.81 11.25
C ASP A 147 -6.12 32.26 11.70
N ARG A 148 -5.21 32.46 12.67
CA ARG A 148 -4.78 33.77 13.17
C ARG A 148 -3.46 34.26 12.58
N TYR A 149 -2.53 33.32 12.35
CA TYR A 149 -1.19 33.55 11.82
C TYR A 149 -1.00 32.68 10.57
N PRO A 150 -1.44 33.16 9.40
CA PRO A 150 -1.52 32.35 8.19
C PRO A 150 -0.16 31.79 7.76
N PRO A 151 -0.11 30.53 7.31
CA PRO A 151 1.10 29.96 6.74
C PRO A 151 1.34 30.47 5.32
N TYR A 152 2.61 30.62 4.97
CA TYR A 152 3.10 30.94 3.63
C TYR A 152 3.93 29.78 3.10
N THR A 153 3.98 29.59 1.78
CA THR A 153 4.87 28.57 1.21
C THR A 153 6.33 28.91 1.55
N LEU A 154 7.12 27.92 1.97
CA LEU A 154 8.50 28.14 2.37
C LEU A 154 9.33 28.73 1.22
N GLU A 155 9.05 28.31 -0.02
CA GLU A 155 9.67 28.86 -1.22
C GLU A 155 9.42 30.37 -1.35
N SER A 156 8.19 30.84 -1.12
CA SER A 156 7.88 32.27 -1.19
C SER A 156 8.54 33.08 -0.07
N VAL A 157 8.69 32.49 1.12
CA VAL A 157 9.42 33.10 2.24
C VAL A 157 10.90 33.25 1.91
N GLN A 158 11.53 32.23 1.31
CA GLN A 158 12.93 32.30 0.87
C GLN A 158 13.13 33.37 -0.21
N LYS A 159 12.20 33.49 -1.17
CA LYS A 159 12.22 34.56 -2.18
C LYS A 159 12.08 35.94 -1.53
N PHE A 160 11.22 36.09 -0.53
CA PHE A 160 11.09 37.33 0.23
C PHE A 160 12.38 37.70 0.98
N GLN A 161 13.03 36.73 1.65
CA GLN A 161 14.30 36.96 2.35
C GLN A 161 15.41 37.45 1.39
N GLN A 162 15.42 36.96 0.15
CA GLN A 162 16.40 37.35 -0.87
C GLN A 162 16.09 38.71 -1.51
N SER A 163 14.82 38.98 -1.81
CA SER A 163 14.39 40.18 -2.55
C SER A 163 14.03 41.36 -1.65
N ASN A 164 13.72 41.11 -0.37
CA ASN A 164 13.05 42.04 0.54
C ASN A 164 11.70 42.58 0.04
N ASP A 165 11.10 41.98 -0.99
CA ASP A 165 9.80 42.38 -1.56
C ASP A 165 8.66 41.52 -1.00
N PRO A 166 7.76 42.05 -0.14
CA PRO A 166 6.69 41.27 0.47
C PRO A 166 5.63 40.77 -0.54
N THR A 167 5.58 41.32 -1.76
CA THR A 167 4.58 40.90 -2.76
C THR A 167 4.81 39.49 -3.30
N VAL A 168 6.01 38.94 -3.13
CA VAL A 168 6.35 37.57 -3.56
C VAL A 168 5.83 36.50 -2.60
N LEU A 169 5.39 36.89 -1.40
CA LEU A 169 4.86 35.98 -0.39
C LEU A 169 3.54 35.35 -0.84
N GLN A 170 3.48 34.01 -0.81
CA GLN A 170 2.32 33.25 -1.22
C GLN A 170 1.74 32.50 -0.03
N LYS A 171 0.53 32.90 0.39
CA LYS A 171 -0.22 32.20 1.43
C LYS A 171 -0.49 30.76 1.01
N PHE A 172 -0.22 29.82 1.91
CA PHE A 172 -0.58 28.43 1.70
C PHE A 172 -2.03 28.21 2.11
N LYS A 173 -2.87 27.78 1.18
CA LYS A 173 -4.23 27.36 1.49
C LYS A 173 -4.20 25.96 2.10
N PHE A 174 -4.56 25.86 3.37
CA PHE A 174 -4.73 24.60 4.07
C PHE A 174 -6.22 24.30 4.27
N ASP A 175 -6.55 23.01 4.30
CA ASP A 175 -7.85 22.45 4.63
C ASP A 175 -7.61 21.25 5.58
N ASP A 176 -8.63 20.81 6.31
CA ASP A 176 -8.55 19.58 7.09
C ASP A 176 -8.21 18.39 6.19
N ILE A 177 -7.24 17.57 6.60
CA ILE A 177 -6.81 16.40 5.82
C ILE A 177 -7.96 15.41 5.65
N LYS A 178 -8.12 14.90 4.44
CA LYS A 178 -9.21 14.02 4.02
C LYS A 178 -8.69 12.63 3.71
N PRO A 179 -9.51 11.59 3.91
CA PRO A 179 -9.21 10.25 3.44
C PRO A 179 -8.99 10.20 1.94
N GLN A 180 -7.97 9.44 1.54
CA GLN A 180 -7.73 9.06 0.16
C GLN A 180 -8.83 8.09 -0.27
N SER A 181 -9.26 8.15 -1.51
CA SER A 181 -10.29 7.23 -2.03
C SER A 181 -9.96 6.79 -3.43
N VAL A 182 -10.35 5.56 -3.76
CA VAL A 182 -10.13 4.95 -5.07
C VAL A 182 -11.40 4.26 -5.54
N ASN A 183 -11.69 4.38 -6.83
CA ASN A 183 -12.65 3.53 -7.53
C ASN A 183 -11.85 2.64 -8.47
N ALA A 184 -12.05 1.33 -8.40
CA ALA A 184 -11.31 0.35 -9.19
C ALA A 184 -12.27 -0.56 -9.94
N PHE A 185 -11.97 -0.79 -11.21
CA PHE A 185 -12.62 -1.77 -12.07
C PHE A 185 -11.60 -2.81 -12.49
N GLU A 186 -11.99 -4.08 -12.48
CA GLU A 186 -11.15 -5.18 -12.93
C GLU A 186 -11.95 -6.10 -13.85
N LEU A 187 -11.30 -6.55 -14.93
CA LEU A 187 -11.79 -7.58 -15.83
C LEU A 187 -10.71 -8.64 -15.96
N GLY A 188 -11.08 -9.90 -15.80
CA GLY A 188 -10.14 -11.00 -15.94
C GLY A 188 -10.75 -12.26 -16.51
N TYR A 189 -9.90 -13.12 -17.04
CA TYR A 189 -10.24 -14.41 -17.60
C TYR A 189 -9.28 -15.46 -17.08
N ALA A 190 -9.80 -16.56 -16.54
CA ALA A 190 -9.01 -17.68 -16.07
C ALA A 190 -9.51 -18.98 -16.70
N ALA A 191 -8.60 -19.83 -17.16
CA ALA A 191 -8.94 -21.09 -17.82
C ALA A 191 -8.01 -22.22 -17.40
N MET A 192 -8.57 -23.43 -17.25
CA MET A 192 -7.81 -24.67 -17.18
C MET A 192 -8.08 -25.50 -18.45
N LEU A 193 -7.06 -25.68 -19.27
CA LEU A 193 -7.15 -26.43 -20.53
C LEU A 193 -6.47 -27.79 -20.36
N GLY A 194 -7.22 -28.85 -20.65
CA GLY A 194 -6.72 -30.24 -20.61
C GLY A 194 -6.16 -30.68 -19.26
N LYS A 195 -6.57 -30.02 -18.14
CA LYS A 195 -6.05 -30.23 -16.78
C LYS A 195 -4.53 -30.02 -16.63
N ARG A 196 -3.88 -29.40 -17.61
CA ARG A 196 -2.41 -29.21 -17.65
C ARG A 196 -2.00 -27.76 -17.85
N VAL A 197 -2.83 -26.96 -18.48
CA VAL A 197 -2.51 -25.57 -18.82
C VAL A 197 -3.46 -24.66 -18.07
N MET A 198 -2.95 -23.88 -17.13
CA MET A 198 -3.70 -22.84 -16.44
C MET A 198 -3.26 -21.48 -16.98
N ILE A 199 -4.22 -20.70 -17.47
CA ILE A 199 -4.03 -19.33 -17.93
C ILE A 199 -4.86 -18.43 -17.01
N ASP A 200 -4.30 -17.34 -16.52
CA ASP A 200 -5.04 -16.27 -15.84
C ASP A 200 -4.54 -14.93 -16.35
N VAL A 201 -5.44 -14.14 -16.94
CA VAL A 201 -5.17 -12.77 -17.38
C VAL A 201 -6.15 -11.82 -16.72
N LEU A 202 -5.68 -10.63 -16.36
CA LEU A 202 -6.52 -9.56 -15.83
C LEU A 202 -6.01 -8.20 -16.27
N GLY A 203 -6.93 -7.25 -16.38
CA GLY A 203 -6.64 -5.83 -16.53
C GLY A 203 -7.45 -5.04 -15.50
N TYR A 204 -6.88 -3.94 -15.02
CA TYR A 204 -7.52 -3.07 -14.05
C TYR A 204 -7.39 -1.60 -14.43
N PHE A 205 -8.35 -0.80 -13.97
CA PHE A 205 -8.33 0.66 -14.06
C PHE A 205 -8.85 1.25 -12.76
N SER A 206 -8.09 2.18 -12.19
CA SER A 206 -8.39 2.81 -10.91
C SER A 206 -8.26 4.32 -10.98
N THR A 207 -9.21 5.01 -10.37
CA THR A 207 -9.24 6.46 -10.24
C THR A 207 -9.17 6.86 -8.77
N TRP A 208 -8.10 7.57 -8.43
CA TRP A 208 -7.79 8.01 -7.08
C TRP A 208 -8.13 9.48 -6.88
N LYS A 209 -8.59 9.81 -5.67
CA LYS A 209 -8.91 11.18 -5.23
C LYS A 209 -8.30 11.45 -3.87
N ASN A 210 -8.05 12.74 -3.62
CA ASN A 210 -7.51 13.27 -2.36
C ASN A 210 -6.14 12.69 -1.98
N PHE A 211 -5.25 12.43 -2.95
CA PHE A 211 -3.88 11.97 -2.64
C PHE A 211 -3.23 12.89 -1.59
N ILE A 212 -2.64 12.27 -0.57
CA ILE A 212 -1.95 12.98 0.50
C ILE A 212 -0.51 13.19 0.06
N GLY A 213 -0.12 14.46 -0.07
CA GLY A 213 1.25 14.89 -0.28
C GLY A 213 1.76 15.67 0.94
N TYR A 214 2.91 16.32 0.77
CA TYR A 214 3.51 17.18 1.79
C TYR A 214 3.86 18.54 1.19
N ALA A 215 3.67 19.60 1.97
CA ALA A 215 4.06 20.96 1.62
C ALA A 215 4.99 21.52 2.70
N ASN A 216 6.01 22.28 2.28
CA ASN A 216 6.83 23.06 3.20
C ASN A 216 6.24 24.46 3.32
N VAL A 217 5.84 24.83 4.53
CA VAL A 217 5.25 26.13 4.85
C VAL A 217 5.96 26.77 6.04
N ALA A 218 5.78 28.07 6.20
CA ALA A 218 6.24 28.80 7.37
C ALA A 218 5.15 29.74 7.88
N ASN A 219 5.03 29.87 9.20
CA ASN A 219 4.21 30.91 9.83
C ASN A 219 5.02 31.67 10.89
N THR A 220 4.46 32.77 11.37
CA THR A 220 5.04 33.63 12.41
C THR A 220 4.13 33.60 13.64
N PRO A 221 4.25 32.59 14.53
CA PRO A 221 3.36 32.49 15.68
C PRO A 221 3.40 33.76 16.53
N GLY A 222 2.24 34.35 16.80
CA GLY A 222 2.14 35.57 17.62
C GLY A 222 2.25 36.89 16.85
N SER A 223 2.58 36.89 15.55
CA SER A 223 2.73 38.10 14.75
C SER A 223 2.20 37.94 13.31
N ASN A 224 1.57 38.97 12.78
CA ASN A 224 1.21 39.07 11.35
C ASN A 224 2.18 39.97 10.57
N ASP A 225 3.25 40.45 11.20
CA ASP A 225 4.31 41.19 10.53
C ASP A 225 5.18 40.24 9.71
N TYR A 226 5.13 40.39 8.39
CA TYR A 226 5.91 39.58 7.46
C TYR A 226 7.43 39.77 7.65
N ASN A 227 7.90 40.85 8.27
CA ASN A 227 9.33 41.02 8.55
C ASN A 227 9.87 39.97 9.54
N ALA A 228 9.00 39.34 10.34
CA ALA A 228 9.39 38.20 11.18
C ALA A 228 9.84 36.98 10.36
N PHE A 229 9.57 36.92 9.06
CA PHE A 229 10.17 35.91 8.19
C PHE A 229 11.65 36.14 7.88
N LYS A 230 12.23 37.30 8.20
CA LYS A 230 13.66 37.57 7.93
C LYS A 230 14.61 36.84 8.87
N ASP A 231 14.14 36.49 10.07
CA ASP A 231 14.92 35.77 11.07
C ASP A 231 14.24 34.44 11.42
N HIS A 232 14.96 33.33 11.29
CA HIS A 232 14.44 32.00 11.62
C HIS A 232 14.12 31.83 13.11
N ALA A 233 14.64 32.68 13.99
CA ALA A 233 14.24 32.72 15.39
C ALA A 233 12.76 33.17 15.57
N THR A 234 12.21 33.90 14.60
CA THR A 234 10.88 34.55 14.70
C THR A 234 9.80 33.91 13.83
N TYR A 235 10.12 32.84 13.08
CA TYR A 235 9.15 32.05 12.33
C TYR A 235 9.38 30.55 12.54
N VAL A 236 8.36 29.74 12.25
CA VAL A 236 8.40 28.29 12.36
C VAL A 236 8.11 27.66 11.01
N GLN A 237 8.91 26.67 10.62
CA GLN A 237 8.73 25.87 9.41
C GLN A 237 7.99 24.57 9.71
N TYR A 238 7.12 24.17 8.79
CA TYR A 238 6.37 22.93 8.86
C TYR A 238 6.42 22.18 7.54
N ASN A 239 6.71 20.88 7.60
CA ASN A 239 6.41 19.96 6.52
C ASN A 239 5.04 19.33 6.80
N ILE A 240 3.97 19.90 6.24
CA ILE A 240 2.59 19.53 6.52
C ILE A 240 2.08 18.48 5.55
N ALA A 241 1.43 17.43 6.05
CA ALA A 241 0.62 16.55 5.22
C ALA A 241 -0.64 17.29 4.74
N PHE A 242 -0.97 17.21 3.46
CA PHE A 242 -2.17 17.87 2.92
C PHE A 242 -2.71 17.15 1.67
N ASN A 243 -3.99 17.35 1.37
CA ASN A 243 -4.55 16.87 0.10
C ASN A 243 -4.32 17.92 -0.99
N GLY A 244 -3.18 17.83 -1.68
CA GLY A 244 -2.83 18.78 -2.74
C GLY A 244 -3.66 18.67 -4.02
N GLY A 245 -4.57 17.70 -4.09
CA GLY A 245 -5.74 17.70 -4.95
C GLY A 245 -5.51 17.65 -6.46
N GLU A 246 -5.34 16.45 -7.00
CA GLU A 246 -5.57 16.10 -8.42
C GLU A 246 -6.15 14.67 -8.49
N THR A 247 -6.84 14.34 -9.58
CA THR A 247 -7.31 12.96 -9.82
C THR A 247 -6.20 12.18 -10.51
N VAL A 248 -5.73 11.10 -9.89
CA VAL A 248 -4.69 10.23 -10.44
C VAL A 248 -5.32 8.96 -10.96
N ASN A 249 -5.02 8.60 -12.21
CA ASN A 249 -5.47 7.34 -12.79
C ASN A 249 -4.32 6.34 -12.83
N THR A 250 -4.58 5.12 -12.40
CA THR A 250 -3.65 3.99 -12.52
C THR A 250 -4.33 2.88 -13.29
N TYR A 251 -3.58 2.21 -14.16
CA TYR A 251 -4.07 1.05 -14.89
C TYR A 251 -2.94 0.06 -15.11
N GLY A 252 -3.29 -1.19 -15.32
CA GLY A 252 -2.30 -2.23 -15.49
C GLY A 252 -2.95 -3.53 -15.88
N TYR A 253 -2.11 -4.51 -16.15
CA TYR A 253 -2.53 -5.85 -16.50
C TYR A 253 -1.53 -6.86 -15.99
N ALA A 254 -2.04 -8.03 -15.64
CA ALA A 254 -1.24 -9.17 -15.24
C ALA A 254 -1.65 -10.40 -16.06
N ALA A 255 -0.68 -11.24 -16.34
CA ALA A 255 -0.87 -12.50 -17.03
C ALA A 255 -0.04 -13.58 -16.35
N SER A 256 -0.62 -14.74 -16.16
CA SER A 256 0.06 -15.92 -15.65
C SER A 256 -0.26 -17.14 -16.52
N LEU A 257 0.76 -17.99 -16.65
CA LEU A 257 0.69 -19.27 -17.33
C LEU A 257 1.34 -20.30 -16.42
N SER A 258 0.64 -21.39 -16.13
CA SER A 258 1.18 -22.55 -15.43
C SER A 258 0.96 -23.79 -16.28
N LEU A 259 2.02 -24.56 -16.50
CA LEU A 259 2.02 -25.77 -17.32
C LEU A 259 2.47 -26.96 -16.49
N ASP A 260 1.63 -27.99 -16.40
CA ASP A 260 2.03 -29.35 -16.03
C ASP A 260 2.60 -30.04 -17.27
N LEU A 261 3.92 -30.24 -17.27
CA LEU A 261 4.66 -30.88 -18.35
C LEU A 261 4.65 -32.41 -18.24
N GLY A 262 3.94 -32.96 -17.26
CA GLY A 262 3.93 -34.37 -16.91
C GLY A 262 5.18 -34.79 -16.15
N ARG A 263 5.16 -36.03 -15.62
CA ARG A 263 6.30 -36.61 -14.87
C ARG A 263 6.78 -35.70 -13.73
N ASN A 264 5.84 -35.08 -13.03
CA ASN A 264 6.04 -34.16 -11.91
C ASN A 264 6.74 -32.83 -12.26
N PHE A 265 6.91 -32.50 -13.54
CA PHE A 265 7.45 -31.20 -13.97
C PHE A 265 6.35 -30.15 -14.06
N VAL A 266 6.63 -28.97 -13.50
CA VAL A 266 5.79 -27.79 -13.63
C VAL A 266 6.64 -26.60 -14.06
N THR A 267 6.10 -25.76 -14.93
CA THR A 267 6.67 -24.43 -15.20
C THR A 267 5.61 -23.37 -15.03
N LYS A 268 6.01 -22.21 -14.53
CA LYS A 268 5.13 -21.06 -14.33
C LYS A 268 5.80 -19.80 -14.85
N ALA A 269 5.02 -18.95 -15.49
CA ALA A 269 5.44 -17.63 -15.94
C ALA A 269 4.40 -16.61 -15.49
N ASN A 270 4.85 -15.48 -14.93
CA ASN A 270 3.98 -14.38 -14.53
C ASN A 270 4.54 -13.08 -15.06
N TYR A 271 3.68 -12.25 -15.63
CA TYR A 271 3.97 -10.91 -16.11
C TYR A 271 3.01 -9.93 -15.44
N TYR A 272 3.52 -8.79 -15.01
CA TYR A 272 2.76 -7.72 -14.38
C TYR A 272 3.15 -6.40 -15.02
N SER A 273 2.21 -5.48 -15.13
CA SER A 273 2.46 -4.12 -15.59
C SER A 273 1.62 -3.11 -14.85
N ASP A 274 2.20 -1.94 -14.62
CA ASP A 274 1.61 -0.85 -13.84
C ASP A 274 1.96 0.50 -14.47
N TYR A 275 0.91 1.26 -14.79
CA TYR A 275 0.99 2.57 -15.40
C TYR A 275 0.23 3.60 -14.57
N LEU A 276 0.79 4.80 -14.51
CA LEU A 276 0.17 5.96 -13.90
C LEU A 276 0.01 7.04 -14.97
N LYS A 277 -1.18 7.62 -15.03
CA LYS A 277 -1.45 8.84 -15.78
C LYS A 277 -1.98 9.89 -14.82
N ASN A 278 -1.13 10.88 -14.55
CA ASN A 278 -1.54 12.09 -13.84
C ASN A 278 -2.16 13.07 -14.83
N LYS A 279 -3.26 13.73 -14.45
CA LYS A 279 -3.87 14.77 -15.30
C LYS A 279 -3.21 16.14 -15.13
N ASN A 280 -2.31 16.32 -14.15
CA ASN A 280 -1.56 17.56 -13.95
C ASN A 280 -0.13 17.28 -13.45
N ASN A 281 0.85 17.93 -14.07
CA ASN A 281 2.28 17.71 -13.82
C ASN A 281 2.84 18.48 -12.61
N SER A 282 2.01 19.25 -11.89
CA SER A 282 2.45 20.06 -10.72
C SER A 282 2.72 19.24 -9.46
N GLN A 283 2.32 17.96 -9.42
CA GLN A 283 2.64 17.03 -8.33
C GLN A 283 3.61 15.95 -8.80
N ILE A 284 4.68 15.72 -8.03
CA ILE A 284 5.58 14.57 -8.19
C ILE A 284 4.85 13.33 -7.67
N ASN A 285 4.01 12.73 -8.51
CA ASN A 285 3.32 11.47 -8.23
C ASN A 285 4.14 10.31 -8.80
N ASN A 286 5.33 10.09 -8.24
CA ASN A 286 6.17 8.95 -8.62
C ASN A 286 5.79 7.73 -7.79
N PHE A 287 5.19 6.73 -8.44
CA PHE A 287 5.20 5.38 -7.87
C PHE A 287 6.61 4.82 -8.05
N ASN A 288 7.22 4.41 -6.94
CA ASN A 288 8.52 3.76 -6.91
C ASN A 288 8.41 2.29 -7.39
N THR A 289 7.92 2.09 -8.62
CA THR A 289 7.70 0.78 -9.22
C THR A 289 8.13 0.79 -10.69
N PRO A 290 8.72 -0.30 -11.21
CA PRO A 290 8.90 -0.45 -12.65
C PRO A 290 7.56 -0.61 -13.36
N HIS A 291 7.52 -0.24 -14.64
CA HIS A 291 6.32 -0.40 -15.48
C HIS A 291 5.92 -1.85 -15.72
N TYR A 292 6.86 -2.78 -15.57
CA TYR A 292 6.56 -4.20 -15.62
C TYR A 292 7.56 -5.01 -14.81
N HIS A 293 7.20 -6.24 -14.47
CA HIS A 293 8.15 -7.24 -14.01
C HIS A 293 7.70 -8.64 -14.41
N PHE A 294 8.67 -9.55 -14.49
CA PHE A 294 8.44 -10.92 -14.95
C PHE A 294 9.07 -11.93 -13.99
N ASN A 295 8.32 -12.99 -13.71
CA ASN A 295 8.78 -14.10 -12.90
C ASN A 295 8.63 -15.41 -13.69
N PHE A 296 9.63 -16.27 -13.61
CA PHE A 296 9.60 -17.62 -14.17
C PHE A 296 9.95 -18.65 -13.10
N GLU A 297 9.32 -19.80 -13.16
CA GLU A 297 9.59 -20.94 -12.28
C GLU A 297 9.67 -22.21 -13.12
N PHE A 298 10.61 -23.09 -12.76
CA PHE A 298 10.69 -24.44 -13.27
C PHE A 298 11.02 -25.39 -12.12
N ALA A 299 10.19 -26.41 -11.94
CA ALA A 299 10.31 -27.31 -10.81
C ALA A 299 9.95 -28.73 -11.18
N ASN A 300 10.49 -29.68 -10.40
CA ASN A 300 10.06 -31.06 -10.39
C ASN A 300 9.79 -31.50 -8.94
N SER A 301 8.59 -31.99 -8.64
CA SER A 301 8.18 -32.37 -7.29
C SER A 301 8.56 -33.81 -6.87
N GLY A 302 9.15 -34.58 -7.78
CA GLY A 302 9.53 -35.98 -7.56
C GLY A 302 10.16 -36.61 -8.81
N PHE A 303 11.49 -36.71 -8.87
CA PHE A 303 12.21 -37.35 -9.98
C PHE A 303 13.10 -38.52 -9.54
N GLY A 304 13.56 -39.30 -10.52
CA GLY A 304 14.25 -40.57 -10.32
C GLY A 304 13.30 -41.74 -10.03
N LYS A 305 13.86 -42.96 -9.93
CA LYS A 305 13.07 -44.21 -9.84
C LYS A 305 12.07 -44.24 -8.68
N LYS A 306 12.37 -43.57 -7.56
CA LYS A 306 11.54 -43.53 -6.34
C LYS A 306 10.85 -42.18 -6.10
N GLN A 307 11.01 -41.20 -7.01
CA GLN A 307 10.45 -39.84 -6.85
C GLN A 307 10.79 -39.15 -5.51
N VAL A 308 11.95 -39.49 -4.94
CA VAL A 308 12.42 -38.96 -3.64
C VAL A 308 13.21 -37.67 -3.77
N TRP A 309 13.65 -37.33 -4.97
CA TRP A 309 14.32 -36.07 -5.26
C TRP A 309 13.34 -35.06 -5.82
N SER A 310 13.48 -33.80 -5.44
CA SER A 310 12.73 -32.69 -6.04
C SER A 310 13.64 -31.48 -6.20
N PHE A 311 13.35 -30.61 -7.15
CA PHE A 311 14.04 -29.33 -7.29
C PHE A 311 13.05 -28.24 -7.69
N SER A 312 13.43 -27.00 -7.43
CA SER A 312 12.76 -25.84 -8.04
C SER A 312 13.77 -24.73 -8.26
N THR A 313 13.65 -24.06 -9.39
CA THR A 313 14.38 -22.84 -9.70
C THR A 313 13.38 -21.75 -10.06
N SER A 314 13.70 -20.51 -9.69
CA SER A 314 12.90 -19.34 -10.10
C SER A 314 13.79 -18.20 -10.52
N LEU A 315 13.34 -17.45 -11.52
CA LEU A 315 13.93 -16.20 -11.98
C LEU A 315 12.94 -15.08 -11.70
N ARG A 316 13.40 -14.02 -11.04
CA ARG A 316 12.66 -12.75 -10.91
C ARG A 316 13.42 -11.66 -11.63
N TYR A 317 12.79 -11.05 -12.63
CA TYR A 317 13.34 -9.93 -13.38
C TYR A 317 12.54 -8.66 -13.13
N LYS A 318 13.25 -7.59 -12.77
CA LYS A 318 12.72 -6.23 -12.69
C LYS A 318 13.59 -5.30 -13.54
N PRO A 319 13.01 -4.55 -14.51
CA PRO A 319 13.74 -3.53 -15.23
C PRO A 319 14.12 -2.38 -14.29
N GLY A 320 15.04 -1.52 -14.73
CA GLY A 320 15.39 -0.32 -13.99
C GLY A 320 14.24 0.69 -13.98
N TYR A 321 14.18 1.51 -12.94
CA TYR A 321 13.12 2.50 -12.78
C TYR A 321 13.57 3.66 -11.91
N TYR A 322 12.93 4.81 -12.10
CA TYR A 322 13.21 6.00 -11.30
C TYR A 322 12.54 5.88 -9.93
N TYR A 323 13.26 6.24 -8.89
CA TYR A 323 12.81 6.14 -7.51
C TYR A 323 13.06 7.46 -6.78
N VAL A 324 12.06 7.91 -6.02
CA VAL A 324 12.14 9.11 -5.18
C VAL A 324 11.87 8.71 -3.73
N VAL A 325 12.76 9.09 -2.83
CA VAL A 325 12.55 8.91 -1.39
C VAL A 325 11.47 9.90 -0.92
N SER A 326 10.46 9.40 -0.22
CA SER A 326 9.38 10.23 0.35
C SER A 326 9.97 11.36 1.20
N GLY A 327 9.45 12.58 1.04
CA GLY A 327 10.02 13.78 1.66
C GLY A 327 11.15 14.44 0.86
N GLY A 328 11.49 13.94 -0.33
CA GLY A 328 12.42 14.59 -1.26
C GLY A 328 13.90 14.46 -0.91
N LEU A 329 14.26 13.57 0.04
CA LEU A 329 15.63 13.44 0.56
C LEU A 329 16.64 12.96 -0.49
N ALA A 330 16.22 12.11 -1.43
CA ALA A 330 17.05 11.63 -2.53
C ALA A 330 16.17 11.11 -3.67
N ALA A 331 16.71 11.11 -4.88
CA ALA A 331 16.08 10.51 -6.05
C ALA A 331 17.14 9.97 -7.01
N GLY A 332 16.78 8.98 -7.83
CA GLY A 332 17.71 8.38 -8.78
C GLY A 332 17.17 7.15 -9.49
N GLN A 333 17.97 6.61 -10.41
CA GLN A 333 17.65 5.38 -11.13
C GLN A 333 18.05 4.16 -10.30
N VAL A 334 17.09 3.27 -10.03
CA VAL A 334 17.36 1.94 -9.51
C VAL A 334 17.73 1.04 -10.71
N PRO A 335 18.90 0.38 -10.70
CA PRO A 335 19.30 -0.51 -11.79
C PRO A 335 18.36 -1.71 -11.94
N SER A 336 18.31 -2.29 -13.14
CA SER A 336 17.61 -3.54 -13.37
C SER A 336 18.22 -4.69 -12.54
N SER A 337 17.39 -5.66 -12.18
CA SER A 337 17.80 -6.83 -11.40
C SER A 337 17.22 -8.11 -11.98
N ALA A 338 18.04 -9.15 -11.98
CA ALA A 338 17.68 -10.52 -12.32
C ALA A 338 18.17 -11.41 -11.18
N VAL A 339 17.24 -12.01 -10.45
CA VAL A 339 17.52 -12.81 -9.25
C VAL A 339 17.11 -14.24 -9.51
N ILE A 340 18.05 -15.17 -9.34
CA ILE A 340 17.80 -16.60 -9.49
C ILE A 340 17.81 -17.23 -8.10
N ASP A 341 16.75 -17.94 -7.76
CA ASP A 341 16.68 -18.78 -6.57
C ASP A 341 16.63 -20.24 -7.00
N ALA A 342 17.29 -21.12 -6.25
CA ALA A 342 17.23 -22.54 -6.51
C ALA A 342 17.22 -23.35 -5.21
N GLN A 343 16.56 -24.50 -5.25
CA GLN A 343 16.59 -25.49 -4.19
C GLN A 343 16.55 -26.91 -4.76
N VAL A 344 17.15 -27.83 -4.02
CA VAL A 344 17.01 -29.28 -4.20
C VAL A 344 16.56 -29.87 -2.87
N SER A 345 15.69 -30.87 -2.91
CA SER A 345 15.24 -31.58 -1.72
C SER A 345 15.29 -33.10 -1.93
N TYR A 346 15.47 -33.81 -0.82
CA TYR A 346 15.48 -35.26 -0.75
C TYR A 346 14.55 -35.76 0.36
N LYS A 347 13.72 -36.75 0.05
CA LYS A 347 12.79 -37.38 0.99
C LYS A 347 13.37 -38.69 1.56
N PHE A 348 13.50 -38.75 2.88
CA PHE A 348 13.80 -39.96 3.63
C PHE A 348 12.50 -40.69 4.00
N VAL A 349 11.99 -41.50 3.07
CA VAL A 349 10.65 -42.12 3.19
C VAL A 349 10.46 -42.88 4.51
N LYS A 350 11.43 -43.72 4.90
CA LYS A 350 11.35 -44.51 6.14
C LYS A 350 11.35 -43.66 7.41
N ALA A 351 12.03 -42.52 7.39
CA ALA A 351 12.13 -41.62 8.54
C ALA A 351 10.98 -40.60 8.60
N ARG A 352 10.10 -40.56 7.58
CA ARG A 352 9.11 -39.49 7.38
C ARG A 352 9.72 -38.09 7.38
N SER A 353 10.97 -37.97 6.93
CA SER A 353 11.73 -36.73 6.96
C SER A 353 12.14 -36.25 5.57
N GLY A 354 12.48 -34.97 5.45
CA GLY A 354 13.09 -34.42 4.25
C GLY A 354 14.23 -33.47 4.59
N ILE A 355 15.24 -33.45 3.73
CA ILE A 355 16.26 -32.40 3.72
C ILE A 355 16.09 -31.54 2.47
N ARG A 356 16.28 -30.25 2.62
CA ARG A 356 16.30 -29.27 1.54
C ARG A 356 17.56 -28.44 1.66
N ILE A 357 18.23 -28.23 0.54
CA ILE A 357 19.34 -27.30 0.41
C ILE A 357 18.93 -26.31 -0.67
N GLY A 358 19.04 -25.02 -0.39
CA GLY A 358 18.67 -24.00 -1.34
C GLY A 358 19.29 -22.65 -1.04
N GLY A 359 19.03 -21.71 -1.92
CA GLY A 359 19.39 -20.33 -1.70
C GLY A 359 18.52 -19.37 -2.51
N THR A 360 18.38 -18.17 -1.97
CA THR A 360 17.83 -17.02 -2.69
C THR A 360 18.98 -16.19 -3.26
N ASN A 361 18.83 -15.68 -4.48
CA ASN A 361 19.88 -14.96 -5.21
C ASN A 361 21.19 -15.78 -5.29
N ILE A 362 21.12 -17.00 -5.82
CA ILE A 362 22.24 -17.98 -5.81
C ILE A 362 23.48 -17.48 -6.57
N THR A 363 23.31 -16.53 -7.50
CA THR A 363 24.40 -15.89 -8.24
C THR A 363 25.16 -14.86 -7.40
N ASN A 364 24.65 -14.51 -6.22
CA ASN A 364 25.17 -13.52 -5.29
C ASN A 364 25.45 -12.16 -5.95
N LYS A 365 24.71 -11.81 -7.00
CA LYS A 365 24.76 -10.48 -7.61
C LYS A 365 23.94 -9.53 -6.75
N TYR A 366 24.62 -8.59 -6.11
CA TYR A 366 23.97 -7.61 -5.24
C TYR A 366 23.06 -6.69 -6.06
N TYR A 367 21.84 -6.49 -5.59
CA TYR A 367 20.87 -5.58 -6.20
C TYR A 367 20.19 -4.71 -5.14
N SER A 368 19.51 -3.64 -5.56
CA SER A 368 18.71 -2.79 -4.69
C SER A 368 17.30 -2.65 -5.23
N THR A 369 16.35 -2.39 -4.34
CA THR A 369 14.94 -2.12 -4.65
C THR A 369 14.57 -0.64 -4.45
N GLY A 370 15.55 0.22 -4.21
CA GLY A 370 15.30 1.64 -3.97
C GLY A 370 16.58 2.44 -3.81
N ILE A 371 16.46 3.77 -3.90
CA ILE A 371 17.55 4.67 -3.55
C ILE A 371 17.70 4.70 -2.04
N ALA A 372 18.94 4.69 -1.56
CA ALA A 372 19.32 4.59 -0.13
C ALA A 372 18.89 3.29 0.58
N ASN A 373 18.36 2.29 -0.14
CA ASN A 373 18.13 0.96 0.42
C ASN A 373 19.45 0.17 0.54
N PRO A 374 19.58 -0.72 1.53
CA PRO A 374 20.69 -1.67 1.58
C PRO A 374 20.65 -2.60 0.36
N ARG A 375 21.82 -3.02 -0.11
CA ARG A 375 21.93 -3.99 -1.20
C ARG A 375 21.64 -5.41 -0.68
N ILE A 376 20.92 -6.18 -1.49
CA ILE A 376 20.48 -7.55 -1.16
C ILE A 376 21.41 -8.55 -1.84
N GLY A 377 22.09 -9.37 -1.03
CA GLY A 377 22.98 -10.46 -1.46
C GLY A 377 22.30 -11.84 -1.49
N ALA A 378 23.10 -12.90 -1.51
CA ALA A 378 22.63 -14.28 -1.41
C ALA A 378 22.26 -14.67 0.04
N VAL A 379 21.25 -15.53 0.18
CA VAL A 379 20.96 -16.25 1.43
C VAL A 379 20.89 -17.73 1.11
N TYR A 380 21.77 -18.51 1.71
CA TYR A 380 21.80 -19.97 1.58
C TYR A 380 21.24 -20.62 2.84
N TYR A 381 20.53 -21.73 2.69
CA TYR A 381 19.88 -22.39 3.80
C TYR A 381 19.85 -23.91 3.62
N VAL A 382 19.76 -24.59 4.77
CA VAL A 382 19.46 -26.01 4.87
C VAL A 382 18.22 -26.14 5.77
N THR A 383 17.25 -26.93 5.34
CA THR A 383 16.06 -27.24 6.13
C THR A 383 15.99 -28.75 6.32
N TYR A 384 15.85 -29.18 7.56
CA TYR A 384 15.43 -30.52 7.90
C TYR A 384 14.01 -30.44 8.46
N ALA A 385 13.12 -31.29 7.97
CA ALA A 385 11.77 -31.39 8.49
C ALA A 385 11.41 -32.84 8.76
N TYR A 386 10.78 -33.09 9.90
CA TYR A 386 10.36 -34.40 10.38
C TYR A 386 8.84 -34.50 10.36
N ASN A 387 8.33 -35.70 10.05
CA ASN A 387 6.91 -36.02 9.94
C ASN A 387 6.14 -35.17 8.90
N ILE A 388 6.68 -35.09 7.69
CA ILE A 388 6.15 -34.23 6.61
C ILE A 388 5.44 -34.97 5.47
N PHE A 389 5.28 -36.29 5.57
CA PHE A 389 4.52 -37.12 4.63
C PHE A 389 4.14 -38.47 5.24
#